data_AF-A0A1J5S7U5-F1
#
_entry.id   AF-A0A1J5S7U5-F1
#
_cell.length_a   1.000
_cell.length_b   1.000
_cell.length_c   1.000
_cell.angle_alpha   90.00
_cell.angle_beta   90.00
_cell.angle_gamma   90.00
#
_symmetry.space_group_name_H-M   'P 1'
#
loop_
_entity.id
_entity.type
_entity.pdbx_description
1 polymer ?
#
loop_
_entity_poly.entity_id
_entity_poly.type
_entity_poly.pdbx_seq_one_letter_code
_entity_poly.pdbx_strand_id
1 'polypeptide(L)'
;MEKISDFFKELKERLSNPFIYSFLISWLIFNWKIPIALIFYKSEDLLKDNYKSFISLIADQIHLQKSFVYPILAALLYTFAFPFFRNTIIAFNSWTKAWGSSWSMRLSKSGKISIEKYIELRNTYAKRTQLLERTLENESKFLQENEELKNRILQLTQEKNEYQANNQKWIDYSSYSILNGEWNFQTVDSSQKVRHEKIFLIKDGTVSEIFNSSRDKKVIGRIENFHYNFLSQEMIFYINSKYLKSIDYESHFYTLRSQSGSNTFQFLQGEEDKSTFVNFTKVD
;
A
#
# COMPACT_ATOMS: atom_id res chain seq x y z
N MET A 1 -24.70 5.98 17.15
CA MET A 1 -23.72 6.11 18.24
C MET A 1 -22.28 6.18 17.73
N GLU A 2 -21.90 5.42 16.70
CA GLU A 2 -20.54 5.44 16.11
C GLU A 2 -20.05 6.83 15.66
N LYS A 3 -20.92 7.62 15.00
CA LYS A 3 -20.57 9.00 14.60
C LYS A 3 -20.26 9.92 15.77
N ILE A 4 -20.83 9.66 16.96
CA ILE A 4 -20.58 10.44 18.17
C ILE A 4 -19.22 10.05 18.75
N SER A 5 -18.89 8.75 18.80
CA SER A 5 -17.58 8.31 19.26
C SER A 5 -16.44 8.78 18.36
N ASP A 6 -16.64 8.80 17.03
CA ASP A 6 -15.64 9.30 16.09
C ASP A 6 -15.41 10.80 16.27
N PHE A 7 -16.48 11.57 16.47
CA PHE A 7 -16.38 13.00 16.78
C PHE A 7 -15.64 13.26 18.10
N PHE A 8 -15.92 12.48 19.16
CA PHE A 8 -15.18 12.59 20.42
C PHE A 8 -13.71 12.17 20.28
N LYS A 9 -13.40 11.24 19.38
CA LYS A 9 -12.02 10.81 19.10
C LYS A 9 -11.23 11.92 18.42
N GLU A 10 -11.80 12.56 17.39
CA GLU A 10 -11.18 13.73 16.74
C GLU A 10 -11.01 14.91 17.71
N LEU A 11 -12.01 15.17 18.55
CA LEU A 11 -11.90 16.18 19.60
C LEU A 11 -10.80 15.83 20.60
N LYS A 12 -10.71 14.58 21.04
CA LYS A 12 -9.65 14.11 21.95
C LYS A 12 -8.26 14.28 21.35
N GLU A 13 -8.09 13.98 20.06
CA GLU A 13 -6.82 14.19 19.36
C GLU A 13 -6.45 15.68 19.30
N ARG A 14 -7.42 16.58 19.03
CA ARG A 14 -7.16 18.03 19.04
C ARG A 14 -6.92 18.58 20.45
N LEU A 15 -7.64 18.08 21.45
CA LEU A 15 -7.45 18.42 22.86
C LEU A 15 -6.15 17.83 23.45
N SER A 16 -5.56 16.83 22.79
CA SER A 16 -4.25 16.30 23.20
C SER A 16 -3.11 17.29 22.91
N ASN A 17 -3.34 18.30 22.07
CA ASN A 17 -2.41 19.40 21.89
C ASN A 17 -2.42 20.29 23.16
N PRO A 18 -1.28 20.38 23.89
CA PRO A 18 -1.19 21.15 25.13
C PRO A 18 -1.64 22.60 24.97
N PHE A 19 -1.36 23.21 23.82
CA PHE A 19 -1.73 24.58 23.54
C PHE A 19 -3.24 24.77 23.45
N ILE A 20 -3.94 23.89 22.73
CA ILE A 20 -5.40 23.97 22.56
C ILE A 20 -6.10 23.76 23.90
N TYR A 21 -5.63 22.77 24.67
CA TYR A 21 -6.17 22.51 26.01
C TYR A 21 -5.95 23.69 26.96
N SER A 22 -4.74 24.24 27.02
CA SER A 22 -4.42 25.42 27.83
C SER A 22 -5.17 26.66 27.38
N PHE A 23 -5.39 26.85 26.08
CA PHE A 23 -6.21 27.93 25.54
C PHE A 23 -7.67 27.79 25.97
N LEU A 24 -8.27 26.60 25.88
CA LEU A 24 -9.65 26.40 26.31
C LEU A 24 -9.83 26.66 27.80
N ILE A 25 -8.93 26.15 28.65
CA ILE A 25 -8.98 26.44 30.09
C ILE A 25 -8.81 27.93 30.34
N SER A 26 -7.82 28.56 29.71
CA SER A 26 -7.59 29.99 29.89
C SER A 26 -8.78 30.81 29.39
N TRP A 27 -9.41 30.42 28.29
CA TRP A 27 -10.58 31.08 27.73
C TRP A 27 -11.77 30.97 28.69
N LEU A 28 -11.99 29.79 29.29
CA LEU A 28 -13.02 29.59 30.31
C LEU A 28 -12.77 30.44 31.56
N ILE A 29 -11.51 30.62 31.97
CA ILE A 29 -11.15 31.46 33.13
C ILE A 29 -11.40 32.94 32.83
N PHE A 30 -10.93 33.46 31.69
CA PHE A 30 -11.07 34.87 31.35
C PHE A 30 -12.50 35.26 30.95
N ASN A 31 -13.25 34.34 30.34
CA ASN A 31 -14.63 34.55 29.92
C ASN A 31 -15.64 33.90 30.88
N TRP A 32 -15.29 33.69 32.15
CA TRP A 32 -16.03 32.86 33.12
C TRP A 32 -17.53 33.15 33.25
N LYS A 33 -17.98 34.39 32.99
CA LYS A 33 -19.40 34.75 33.01
C LYS A 33 -20.22 33.99 31.95
N ILE A 34 -19.64 33.73 30.78
CA ILE A 34 -20.30 33.01 29.68
C ILE A 34 -20.60 31.55 30.05
N PRO A 35 -19.61 30.70 30.42
CA PRO A 35 -19.89 29.32 30.80
C PRO A 35 -20.71 29.22 32.08
N ILE A 36 -20.54 30.14 33.06
CA ILE A 36 -21.42 30.15 34.25
C ILE A 36 -22.87 30.44 33.86
N ALA A 37 -23.12 31.46 33.04
CA ALA A 37 -24.47 31.74 32.56
C ALA A 37 -25.04 30.55 31.79
N LEU A 38 -24.28 29.97 30.85
CA LEU A 38 -24.74 28.83 30.03
C LEU A 38 -25.04 27.56 30.84
N ILE A 39 -24.31 27.29 31.92
CA ILE A 39 -24.45 26.05 32.71
C ILE A 39 -25.47 26.23 33.85
N PHE A 40 -25.47 27.39 34.51
CA PHE A 40 -26.17 27.58 35.78
C PHE A 40 -27.39 28.52 35.70
N TYR A 41 -27.50 29.40 34.70
CA TYR A 41 -28.60 30.35 34.63
C TYR A 41 -29.78 29.79 33.82
N LYS A 42 -30.99 30.09 34.29
CA LYS A 42 -32.22 29.92 33.51
C LYS A 42 -32.54 31.20 32.75
N SER A 43 -33.34 31.11 31.68
CA SER A 43 -33.73 32.27 30.87
C SER A 43 -34.39 33.40 31.68
N GLU A 44 -35.09 33.07 32.76
CA GLU A 44 -35.74 34.04 33.64
C GLU A 44 -34.74 34.84 34.48
N ASP A 45 -33.62 34.23 34.88
CA ASP A 45 -32.59 34.90 35.69
C ASP A 45 -31.75 35.86 34.83
N LEU A 46 -31.60 35.57 33.54
CA LEU A 46 -30.96 36.50 32.60
C LEU A 46 -31.72 37.81 32.44
N LEU A 47 -33.06 37.76 32.45
CA LEU A 47 -33.89 38.95 32.34
C LEU A 47 -33.72 39.87 33.55
N LYS A 48 -33.48 39.31 34.74
CA LYS A 48 -33.19 40.09 35.96
C LYS A 48 -31.88 40.87 35.85
N ASP A 49 -30.90 40.31 35.16
CA ASP A 49 -29.61 40.95 34.88
C ASP A 49 -29.63 41.86 33.63
N ASN A 50 -30.83 42.19 33.12
CA ASN A 50 -31.07 43.02 31.93
C ASN A 50 -30.59 42.42 30.60
N TYR A 51 -30.36 41.11 30.53
CA TYR A 51 -30.06 40.42 29.27
C TYR A 51 -31.33 39.83 28.65
N LYS A 52 -31.61 40.17 27.40
CA LYS A 52 -32.80 39.69 26.67
C LYS A 52 -32.70 38.21 26.29
N SER A 53 -31.48 37.71 26.10
CA SER A 53 -31.18 36.33 25.71
C SER A 53 -29.73 35.97 26.02
N PHE A 54 -29.40 34.67 26.02
CA PHE A 54 -28.01 34.18 26.10
C PHE A 54 -27.13 34.79 25.01
N ILE A 55 -27.67 35.01 23.81
CA ILE A 55 -26.93 35.62 22.70
C ILE A 55 -26.58 37.07 23.03
N SER A 56 -27.49 37.83 23.65
CA SER A 56 -27.20 39.22 24.06
C SER A 56 -26.13 39.29 25.15
N LEU A 57 -26.12 38.35 26.10
CA LEU A 57 -25.08 38.26 27.13
C LEU A 57 -23.72 37.94 26.50
N ILE A 58 -23.69 36.97 25.57
CA ILE A 58 -22.46 36.61 24.86
C ILE A 58 -21.94 37.79 24.04
N ALA A 59 -22.81 38.49 23.31
CA ALA A 59 -22.42 39.65 22.50
C ALA A 59 -21.86 40.80 23.36
N ASP A 60 -22.44 41.03 24.54
CA ASP A 60 -21.99 42.07 25.47
C ASP A 60 -20.65 41.71 26.16
N GLN A 61 -20.45 40.44 26.50
CA GLN A 61 -19.24 39.99 27.19
C GLN A 61 -18.07 39.63 26.25
N ILE A 62 -18.32 39.42 24.95
CA ILE A 62 -17.26 39.20 23.96
C ILE A 62 -16.63 40.54 23.58
N HIS A 63 -15.51 40.85 24.23
CA HIS A 63 -14.57 41.85 23.74
C HIS A 63 -13.38 41.14 23.09
N LEU A 64 -13.10 41.40 21.81
CA LEU A 64 -12.05 40.71 21.05
C LEU A 64 -10.71 40.59 21.81
N GLN A 65 -10.27 41.67 22.46
CA GLN A 65 -9.04 41.68 23.24
C GLN A 65 -9.12 40.78 24.47
N LYS A 66 -10.20 40.90 25.27
CA LYS A 66 -10.33 40.14 26.51
C LYS A 66 -10.61 38.66 26.27
N SER A 67 -11.42 38.37 25.26
CA SER A 67 -11.90 37.03 24.97
C SER A 67 -10.92 36.18 24.19
N PHE A 68 -10.04 36.77 23.37
CA PHE A 68 -9.08 36.00 22.57
C PHE A 68 -7.62 36.30 22.91
N VAL A 69 -7.22 37.57 23.04
CA VAL A 69 -5.80 37.92 23.20
C VAL A 69 -5.26 37.46 24.55
N TYR A 70 -5.95 37.75 25.66
CA TYR A 70 -5.47 37.30 26.98
C TYR A 70 -5.43 35.77 27.11
N PRO A 71 -6.45 35.00 26.68
CA PRO A 71 -6.37 33.54 26.72
C PRO A 71 -5.27 32.95 25.84
N ILE A 72 -5.03 33.49 24.64
CA ILE A 72 -3.93 33.05 23.79
C ILE A 72 -2.58 33.32 24.47
N LEU A 73 -2.39 34.53 25.03
CA LEU A 73 -1.14 34.89 25.69
C LEU A 73 -0.89 34.04 26.93
N ALA A 74 -1.92 33.81 27.75
CA ALA A 74 -1.82 32.95 28.92
C ALA A 74 -1.60 31.48 28.55
N ALA A 75 -2.22 30.98 27.48
CA ALA A 75 -1.97 29.64 26.96
C ALA A 75 -0.55 29.47 26.43
N LEU A 76 -0.02 30.46 25.71
CA LEU A 76 1.38 30.48 25.29
C LEU A 76 2.30 30.48 26.50
N LEU A 77 2.08 31.40 27.45
CA LEU A 77 2.89 31.50 28.67
C LEU A 77 2.88 30.18 29.44
N TYR A 78 1.71 29.56 29.63
CA TYR A 78 1.60 28.27 30.30
C TYR A 78 2.31 27.16 29.51
N THR A 79 2.11 27.07 28.20
CA THR A 79 2.73 26.03 27.36
C THR A 79 4.26 26.11 27.40
N PHE A 80 4.82 27.32 27.42
CA PHE A 80 6.26 27.51 27.52
C PHE A 80 6.80 27.42 28.95
N ALA A 81 6.06 27.89 29.96
CA ALA A 81 6.51 27.87 31.35
C ALA A 81 6.37 26.48 32.00
N PHE A 82 5.36 25.70 31.60
CA PHE A 82 5.04 24.41 32.21
C PHE A 82 6.21 23.40 32.16
N PRO A 83 6.96 23.23 31.06
CA PRO A 83 8.17 22.41 31.03
C PRO A 83 9.20 22.81 32.10
N PHE A 84 9.40 24.12 32.32
CA PHE A 84 10.32 24.60 33.35
C PHE A 84 9.82 24.26 34.76
N PHE A 85 8.54 24.54 35.05
CA PHE A 85 7.95 24.16 36.34
C PHE A 85 8.03 22.65 36.59
N ARG A 86 7.73 21.83 35.58
CA ARG A 86 7.81 20.37 35.66
C ARG A 86 9.24 19.91 35.95
N ASN A 87 10.23 20.47 35.25
CA ASN A 87 11.63 20.12 35.47
C ASN A 87 12.10 20.54 36.87
N THR A 88 11.68 21.70 37.36
CA THR A 88 11.98 22.14 38.74
C THR A 88 11.38 21.19 39.78
N ILE A 89 10.15 20.73 39.59
CA ILE A 89 9.52 19.74 40.48
C ILE A 89 10.29 18.41 40.44
N ILE A 90 10.70 17.93 39.26
CA ILE A 90 11.48 16.68 39.13
C ILE A 90 12.86 16.83 39.77
N ALA A 91 13.52 17.96 39.57
CA ALA A 91 14.82 18.26 40.16
C ALA A 91 14.72 18.33 41.69
N PHE A 92 13.69 19.01 42.22
CA PHE A 92 13.41 19.07 43.64
C PHE A 92 13.11 17.70 44.25
N ASN A 93 12.29 16.88 43.57
CA ASN A 93 11.99 15.51 44.01
C ASN A 93 13.23 14.60 43.96
N SER A 94 14.10 14.77 42.96
CA SER A 94 15.37 14.03 42.89
C SER A 94 16.33 14.46 43.98
N TRP A 95 16.41 15.77 44.24
CA TRP A 95 17.25 16.34 45.29
C TRP A 95 16.82 15.89 46.69
N THR A 96 15.51 15.94 46.99
CA THR A 96 14.96 15.47 48.28
C THR A 96 15.20 13.97 48.49
N LYS A 97 15.06 13.14 47.44
CA LYS A 97 15.41 11.71 47.49
C LYS A 97 16.90 11.47 47.71
N ALA A 98 17.76 12.17 46.99
CA ALA A 98 19.21 12.06 47.14
C ALA A 98 19.65 12.50 48.54
N TRP A 99 19.08 13.59 49.05
CA TRP A 99 19.34 14.09 50.39
C TRP A 99 18.89 13.09 51.45
N GLY A 100 17.65 12.59 51.37
CA GLY A 100 17.13 11.56 52.29
C GLY A 100 17.94 10.26 52.25
N SER A 101 18.36 9.81 51.06
CA SER A 101 19.24 8.66 50.91
C SER A 101 20.60 8.89 51.56
N SER A 102 21.25 10.03 51.29
CA SER A 102 22.55 10.38 51.89
C SER A 102 22.46 10.51 53.42
N TRP A 103 21.36 11.08 53.94
CA TRP A 103 21.09 11.21 55.35
C TRP A 103 20.90 9.85 56.02
N SER A 104 20.07 8.99 55.44
CA SER A 104 19.88 7.61 55.91
C SER A 104 21.17 6.80 55.87
N MET A 105 22.03 7.03 54.86
CA MET A 105 23.34 6.38 54.75
C MET A 105 24.35 6.88 55.80
N ARG A 106 24.28 8.17 56.18
CA ARG A 106 25.11 8.72 57.27
C ARG A 106 24.67 8.19 58.63
N LEU A 107 23.36 8.12 58.89
CA LEU A 107 22.81 7.48 60.09
C LEU A 107 23.14 5.98 60.15
N SER A 108 23.15 5.29 59.00
CA SER A 108 23.53 3.88 58.97
C SER A 108 25.03 3.65 59.06
N LYS A 109 25.92 4.63 58.83
CA LYS A 109 27.37 4.43 59.00
C LYS A 109 27.82 4.14 60.45
N SER A 110 27.02 4.52 61.46
CA SER A 110 27.28 4.11 62.85
C SER A 110 26.58 2.81 63.27
N GLY A 111 25.67 2.30 62.44
CA GLY A 111 24.98 1.02 62.67
C GLY A 111 25.54 -0.05 61.73
N LYS A 112 26.06 -1.16 62.26
CA LYS A 112 26.39 -2.33 61.44
C LYS A 112 25.21 -2.63 60.50
N ILE A 113 25.43 -2.65 59.19
CA ILE A 113 24.38 -3.03 58.22
C ILE A 113 23.82 -4.36 58.70
N SER A 114 22.53 -4.38 58.98
CA SER A 114 21.90 -5.59 59.51
C SER A 114 22.05 -6.71 58.47
N ILE A 115 22.31 -7.93 58.96
CA ILE A 115 22.55 -9.10 58.10
C ILE A 115 21.37 -9.31 57.13
N GLU A 116 20.17 -8.95 57.54
CA GLU A 116 18.94 -9.01 56.75
C GLU A 116 19.02 -8.11 55.52
N LYS A 117 19.50 -6.86 55.65
CA LYS A 117 19.68 -5.96 54.50
C LYS A 117 20.73 -6.48 53.52
N TYR A 118 21.79 -7.11 54.00
CA TYR A 118 22.80 -7.73 53.15
C TYR A 118 22.20 -8.90 52.35
N ILE A 119 21.43 -9.77 53.02
CA ILE A 119 20.73 -10.90 52.39
C ILE A 119 19.73 -10.40 51.35
N GLU A 120 18.93 -9.38 51.68
CA GLU A 120 17.97 -8.76 50.75
C GLU A 120 18.66 -8.18 49.52
N LEU A 121 19.75 -7.45 49.71
CA LEU A 121 20.52 -6.85 48.63
C LEU A 121 21.12 -7.94 47.73
N ARG A 122 21.70 -8.99 48.31
CA ARG A 122 22.22 -10.15 47.57
C ARG A 122 21.12 -10.83 46.76
N ASN A 123 19.95 -11.05 47.34
CA ASN A 123 18.81 -11.66 46.64
C ASN A 123 18.30 -10.76 45.50
N THR A 124 18.29 -9.44 45.69
CA THR A 124 17.94 -8.47 44.66
C THR A 124 18.93 -8.50 43.51
N TYR A 125 20.24 -8.56 43.80
CA TYR A 125 21.28 -8.71 42.78
C TYR A 125 21.15 -10.03 42.02
N ALA A 126 20.92 -11.15 42.72
CA ALA A 126 20.71 -12.45 42.09
C ALA A 126 19.49 -12.43 41.15
N LYS A 127 18.35 -11.87 41.60
CA LYS A 127 17.16 -11.70 40.76
C LYS A 127 17.40 -10.84 39.52
N ARG A 128 18.12 -9.72 39.67
CA ARG A 128 18.46 -8.83 38.54
C ARG A 128 19.40 -9.52 37.55
N THR A 129 20.37 -10.29 38.04
CA THR A 129 21.29 -11.06 37.20
C THR A 129 20.53 -12.11 36.40
N GLN A 130 19.64 -12.87 37.05
CA GLN A 130 18.80 -13.85 36.37
C GLN A 130 17.85 -13.20 35.33
N LEU A 131 17.31 -12.02 35.65
CA LEU A 131 16.49 -11.28 34.68
C LEU A 131 17.32 -10.84 33.48
N LEU A 132 18.53 -10.35 33.69
CA LEU A 132 19.44 -9.95 32.63
C LEU A 132 19.83 -11.14 31.74
N GLU A 133 20.16 -12.29 32.33
CA GLU A 133 20.44 -13.53 31.61
C GLU A 133 19.27 -13.93 30.71
N ARG A 134 18.04 -13.90 31.24
CA ARG A 134 16.83 -14.18 30.43
C ARG A 134 16.63 -13.16 29.31
N THR A 135 16.91 -11.89 29.56
CA THR A 135 16.82 -10.85 28.52
C THR A 135 17.84 -11.09 27.41
N LEU A 136 19.08 -11.44 27.75
CA LEU A 136 20.12 -11.77 26.78
C LEU A 136 19.78 -13.03 25.98
N GLU A 137 19.23 -14.05 26.63
CA GLU A 137 18.80 -15.28 25.95
C GLU A 137 17.66 -15.02 24.97
N ASN A 138 16.69 -14.17 25.35
CA ASN A 138 15.61 -13.76 24.46
C ASN A 138 16.13 -12.89 23.31
N GLU A 139 17.04 -11.96 23.56
CA GLU A 139 17.66 -11.12 22.52
C GLU A 139 18.43 -11.99 21.52
N SER A 140 19.18 -12.99 22.00
CA SER A 140 19.86 -13.95 21.13
C SER A 140 18.88 -14.74 20.25
N LYS A 141 17.73 -15.18 20.80
CA LYS A 141 16.69 -15.86 20.03
C LYS A 141 16.10 -14.95 18.95
N PHE A 142 15.78 -13.71 19.29
CA PHE A 142 15.26 -12.74 18.32
C PHE A 142 16.27 -12.40 17.23
N LEU A 143 17.57 -12.32 17.55
CA LEU A 143 18.61 -12.12 16.55
C LEU A 143 18.68 -13.29 15.58
N GLN A 144 18.62 -14.53 16.07
CA GLN A 144 18.60 -15.72 15.24
C GLN A 144 17.35 -15.76 14.33
N GLU A 145 16.15 -15.52 14.88
CA GLU A 145 14.91 -15.47 14.10
C GLU A 145 14.96 -14.38 13.02
N ASN A 146 15.56 -13.22 13.32
CA ASN A 146 15.72 -12.13 12.36
C ASN A 146 16.70 -12.50 11.24
N GLU A 147 17.78 -13.20 11.54
CA GLU A 147 18.71 -13.73 10.51
C GLU A 147 18.02 -14.78 9.62
N GLU A 148 17.26 -15.70 10.21
CA GLU A 148 16.48 -16.69 9.46
C GLU A 148 15.45 -16.04 8.53
N LEU A 149 14.71 -15.03 9.03
CA LEU A 149 13.76 -14.27 8.23
C LEU A 149 14.42 -13.49 7.09
N LYS A 150 15.59 -12.87 7.33
CA LYS A 150 16.37 -12.20 6.27
C LYS A 150 16.79 -13.18 5.18
N ASN A 151 17.27 -14.36 5.56
CA ASN A 151 17.63 -15.42 4.61
C ASN A 151 16.41 -15.88 3.81
N ARG A 152 15.25 -16.03 4.47
CA ARG A 152 14.02 -16.41 3.78
C ARG A 152 13.54 -15.34 2.80
N ILE A 153 13.64 -14.05 3.16
CA ILE A 153 13.32 -12.93 2.26
C ILE A 153 14.24 -12.95 1.04
N LEU A 154 15.53 -13.20 1.23
CA LEU A 154 16.49 -13.29 0.14
C LEU A 154 16.14 -14.42 -0.84
N GLN A 155 15.83 -15.61 -0.32
CA GLN A 155 15.40 -16.76 -1.13
C GLN A 155 14.12 -16.44 -1.93
N LEU A 156 13.08 -15.93 -1.27
CA LEU A 156 11.83 -15.57 -1.94
C LEU A 156 12.01 -14.47 -3.00
N THR A 157 12.94 -13.55 -2.78
CA THR A 157 13.29 -12.51 -3.76
C THR A 157 13.97 -13.12 -4.99
N GLN A 158 14.87 -14.08 -4.80
CA GLN A 158 15.50 -14.82 -5.90
C GLN A 158 14.46 -15.61 -6.70
N GLU A 159 13.62 -16.41 -6.03
CA GLU A 159 12.53 -17.16 -6.67
C GLU A 159 11.61 -16.23 -7.48
N LYS A 160 11.20 -15.10 -6.88
CA LYS A 160 10.37 -14.09 -7.58
C LYS A 160 11.05 -13.58 -8.84
N ASN A 161 12.34 -13.26 -8.79
CA ASN A 161 13.07 -12.76 -9.96
C ASN A 161 13.17 -13.83 -11.05
N GLU A 162 13.36 -15.10 -10.68
CA GLU A 162 13.35 -16.22 -11.63
C GLU A 162 11.98 -16.39 -12.29
N TYR A 163 10.89 -16.34 -11.52
CA TYR A 163 9.53 -16.37 -12.07
C TYR A 163 9.26 -15.18 -12.99
N GLN A 164 9.70 -13.98 -12.63
CA GLN A 164 9.55 -12.79 -13.49
C GLN A 164 10.35 -12.93 -14.78
N ALA A 165 11.58 -13.43 -14.72
CA ALA A 165 12.40 -13.69 -15.90
C ALA A 165 11.77 -14.76 -16.81
N ASN A 166 11.24 -15.84 -16.23
CA ASN A 166 10.53 -16.87 -16.99
C ASN A 166 9.24 -16.33 -17.59
N ASN A 167 8.46 -15.56 -16.83
CA ASN A 167 7.24 -14.93 -17.34
C ASN A 167 7.54 -13.96 -18.49
N GLN A 168 8.62 -13.18 -18.40
CA GLN A 168 9.04 -12.32 -19.51
C GLN A 168 9.41 -13.14 -20.75
N LYS A 169 10.14 -14.25 -20.60
CA LYS A 169 10.42 -15.16 -21.72
C LYS A 169 9.14 -15.69 -22.36
N TRP A 170 8.13 -16.06 -21.56
CA TRP A 170 6.83 -16.50 -22.08
C TRP A 170 6.07 -15.38 -22.80
N ILE A 171 6.12 -14.14 -22.28
CA ILE A 171 5.57 -12.96 -22.95
C ILE A 171 6.27 -12.77 -24.30
N ASP A 172 7.60 -12.84 -24.34
CA ASP A 172 8.39 -12.69 -25.55
C ASP A 172 8.04 -13.80 -26.58
N TYR A 173 7.91 -15.06 -26.12
CA TYR A 173 7.49 -16.21 -26.95
C TYR A 173 6.03 -16.13 -27.42
N SER A 174 5.15 -15.49 -26.65
CA SER A 174 3.75 -15.29 -27.01
C SER A 174 3.51 -13.97 -27.75
N SER A 175 4.55 -13.17 -27.99
CA SER A 175 4.40 -11.94 -28.75
C SER A 175 4.16 -12.30 -30.22
N TYR A 176 3.10 -11.76 -30.81
CA TYR A 176 2.82 -11.90 -32.25
C TYR A 176 3.94 -11.31 -33.14
N SER A 177 4.95 -10.66 -32.54
CA SER A 177 6.14 -10.20 -33.24
C SER A 177 6.88 -11.35 -33.94
N ILE A 178 6.79 -12.58 -33.42
CA ILE A 178 7.35 -13.78 -34.07
C ILE A 178 6.66 -14.05 -35.42
N LEU A 179 5.39 -13.70 -35.52
CA LEU A 179 4.63 -13.80 -36.76
C LEU A 179 4.96 -12.69 -37.75
N ASN A 180 5.68 -11.64 -37.37
CA ASN A 180 6.01 -10.56 -38.30
C ASN A 180 6.85 -11.11 -39.48
N GLY A 181 6.41 -10.81 -40.70
CA GLY A 181 7.03 -11.29 -41.94
C GLY A 181 6.02 -11.58 -43.04
N GLU A 182 6.54 -11.98 -44.20
CA GLU A 182 5.74 -12.47 -45.33
C GLU A 182 5.56 -13.99 -45.20
N TRP A 183 4.34 -14.45 -45.40
CA TRP A 183 3.92 -15.83 -45.24
C TRP A 183 3.26 -16.30 -46.53
N ASN A 184 3.75 -17.40 -47.07
CA ASN A 184 3.15 -18.05 -48.22
C ASN A 184 2.11 -19.07 -47.74
N PHE A 185 0.87 -18.85 -48.16
CA PHE A 185 -0.30 -19.68 -47.93
C PHE A 185 -0.59 -20.53 -49.16
N GLN A 186 -0.51 -21.84 -49.00
CA GLN A 186 -0.84 -22.79 -50.06
C GLN A 186 -1.98 -23.69 -49.61
N THR A 187 -3.11 -23.66 -50.31
CA THR A 187 -4.15 -24.70 -50.16
C THR A 187 -3.78 -25.88 -51.04
N VAL A 188 -3.71 -27.05 -50.43
CA VAL A 188 -3.33 -28.28 -51.11
C VAL A 188 -4.52 -29.23 -51.07
N ASP A 189 -4.85 -29.81 -52.22
CA ASP A 189 -5.93 -30.79 -52.30
C ASP A 189 -5.50 -32.18 -51.79
N SER A 190 -6.46 -33.11 -51.75
CA SER A 190 -6.23 -34.49 -51.34
C SER A 190 -5.17 -35.22 -52.19
N SER A 191 -4.85 -34.71 -53.38
CA SER A 191 -3.81 -35.24 -54.28
C SER A 191 -2.47 -34.52 -54.15
N GLN A 192 -2.28 -33.73 -53.09
CA GLN A 192 -1.10 -32.90 -52.85
C GLN A 192 -0.84 -31.82 -53.92
N LYS A 193 -1.84 -31.46 -54.74
CA LYS A 193 -1.70 -30.38 -55.73
C LYS A 193 -2.08 -29.04 -55.12
N VAL A 194 -1.22 -28.03 -55.31
CA VAL A 194 -1.47 -26.66 -54.88
C VAL A 194 -2.62 -26.08 -55.72
N ARG A 195 -3.72 -25.70 -55.07
CA ARG A 195 -4.89 -25.09 -55.73
C ARG A 195 -4.84 -23.57 -55.73
N HIS A 196 -4.48 -22.99 -54.59
CA HIS A 196 -4.35 -21.55 -54.44
C HIS A 196 -3.08 -21.22 -53.66
N GLU A 197 -2.38 -20.20 -54.14
CA GLU A 197 -1.22 -19.63 -53.48
C GLU A 197 -1.50 -18.15 -53.19
N LYS A 198 -1.31 -17.72 -51.94
CA LYS A 198 -1.51 -16.34 -51.49
C LYS A 198 -0.36 -15.94 -50.58
N ILE A 199 0.06 -14.69 -50.63
CA ILE A 199 1.08 -14.16 -49.72
C ILE A 199 0.41 -13.25 -48.70
N PHE A 200 0.64 -13.52 -47.41
CA PHE A 200 0.18 -12.70 -46.30
C PHE A 200 1.36 -11.99 -45.65
N LEU A 201 1.26 -10.67 -45.49
CA LEU A 201 2.15 -9.90 -44.63
C LEU A 201 1.51 -9.76 -43.25
N ILE A 202 2.20 -10.26 -42.23
CA ILE A 202 1.85 -9.99 -40.85
C ILE A 202 2.81 -8.92 -40.33
N LYS A 203 2.27 -7.82 -39.83
CA LYS A 203 3.05 -6.76 -39.19
C LYS A 203 2.29 -6.20 -38.00
N ASP A 204 2.89 -6.34 -36.83
CA ASP A 204 2.37 -5.83 -35.56
C ASP A 204 0.94 -6.30 -35.28
N GLY A 205 0.69 -7.59 -35.57
CA GLY A 205 -0.60 -8.25 -35.43
C GLY A 205 -1.60 -7.92 -36.54
N THR A 206 -1.27 -7.04 -37.50
CA THR A 206 -2.13 -6.77 -38.67
C THR A 206 -1.80 -7.75 -39.79
N VAL A 207 -2.82 -8.44 -40.32
CA VAL A 207 -2.68 -9.41 -41.41
C VAL A 207 -3.16 -8.77 -42.71
N SER A 208 -2.30 -8.74 -43.72
CA SER A 208 -2.61 -8.16 -45.04
C SER A 208 -2.32 -9.16 -46.16
N GLU A 209 -3.20 -9.27 -47.15
CA GLU A 209 -2.95 -10.02 -48.39
C GLU A 209 -2.12 -9.15 -49.35
N ILE A 210 -1.08 -9.73 -49.95
CA ILE A 210 -0.30 -9.10 -51.02
C ILE A 210 -0.78 -9.67 -52.36
N PHE A 211 -1.20 -8.80 -53.30
CA PHE A 211 -1.57 -9.22 -54.65
C PHE A 211 -0.36 -9.21 -55.59
N ASN A 212 -0.06 -10.36 -56.19
CA ASN A 212 1.19 -10.66 -56.91
C ASN A 212 1.58 -9.69 -58.04
N SER A 213 0.64 -8.96 -58.64
CA SER A 213 0.92 -8.09 -59.79
C SER A 213 1.26 -6.64 -59.41
N SER A 214 0.82 -6.13 -58.26
CA SER A 214 0.95 -4.72 -57.90
C SER A 214 1.64 -4.46 -56.55
N ARG A 215 1.89 -5.50 -55.74
CA ARG A 215 2.27 -5.38 -54.32
C ARG A 215 1.28 -4.55 -53.49
N ASP A 216 0.08 -4.35 -54.00
CA ASP A 216 -0.99 -3.74 -53.22
C ASP A 216 -1.33 -4.63 -52.04
N LYS A 217 -1.53 -4.00 -50.90
CA LYS A 217 -1.82 -4.67 -49.63
C LYS A 217 -3.27 -4.43 -49.27
N LYS A 218 -4.02 -5.51 -49.07
CA LYS A 218 -5.37 -5.44 -48.51
C LYS A 218 -5.35 -5.99 -47.10
N VAL A 219 -5.66 -5.14 -46.12
CA VAL A 219 -5.80 -5.57 -44.72
C VAL A 219 -6.97 -6.53 -44.62
N ILE A 220 -6.72 -7.76 -44.16
CA ILE A 220 -7.75 -8.79 -43.97
C ILE A 220 -8.30 -8.74 -42.55
N GLY A 221 -7.44 -8.46 -41.58
CA GLY A 221 -7.85 -8.41 -40.18
C GLY A 221 -6.69 -8.15 -39.25
N ARG A 222 -6.99 -8.27 -37.95
CA ARG A 222 -6.00 -8.13 -36.87
C ARG A 222 -6.06 -9.36 -35.98
N ILE A 223 -4.89 -9.88 -35.64
CA ILE A 223 -4.72 -10.94 -34.64
C ILE A 223 -5.04 -10.32 -33.29
N GLU A 224 -6.13 -10.76 -32.65
CA GLU A 224 -6.48 -10.30 -31.29
C GLU A 224 -5.85 -11.20 -30.23
N ASN A 225 -5.83 -12.51 -30.49
CA ASN A 225 -5.22 -13.49 -29.59
C ASN A 225 -4.26 -14.39 -30.37
N PHE A 226 -3.10 -14.64 -29.78
CA PHE A 226 -2.11 -15.60 -30.26
C PHE A 226 -1.66 -16.45 -29.07
N HIS A 227 -1.66 -17.76 -29.27
CA HIS A 227 -1.20 -18.72 -28.30
C HIS A 227 -0.26 -19.71 -28.99
N TYR A 228 0.98 -19.77 -28.53
CA TYR A 228 1.93 -20.78 -28.96
C TYR A 228 2.13 -21.80 -27.84
N ASN A 229 1.75 -23.04 -28.11
CA ASN A 229 2.04 -24.15 -27.23
C ASN A 229 3.42 -24.72 -27.61
N PHE A 230 4.42 -24.40 -26.79
CA PHE A 230 5.79 -24.86 -27.00
C PHE A 230 5.93 -26.39 -26.98
N LEU A 231 5.12 -27.10 -26.17
CA LEU A 231 5.22 -28.56 -26.03
C LEU A 231 4.67 -29.30 -27.25
N SER A 232 3.54 -28.85 -27.80
CA SER A 232 2.94 -29.44 -29.01
C SER A 232 3.42 -28.81 -30.32
N GLN A 233 4.17 -27.71 -30.24
CA GLN A 233 4.54 -26.85 -31.38
C GLN A 233 3.31 -26.37 -32.17
N GLU A 234 2.21 -26.13 -31.45
CA GLU A 234 0.97 -25.64 -32.04
C GLU A 234 0.84 -24.13 -31.85
N MET A 235 0.53 -23.40 -32.92
CA MET A 235 0.17 -21.99 -32.85
C MET A 235 -1.33 -21.85 -33.12
N ILE A 236 -2.04 -21.23 -32.18
CA ILE A 236 -3.45 -20.89 -32.32
C ILE A 236 -3.53 -19.38 -32.38
N PHE A 237 -4.21 -18.83 -33.39
CA PHE A 237 -4.48 -17.41 -33.40
C PHE A 237 -5.88 -17.11 -33.90
N TYR A 238 -6.41 -16.02 -33.37
CA TYR A 238 -7.73 -15.52 -33.65
C TYR A 238 -7.61 -14.23 -34.45
N ILE A 239 -8.10 -14.25 -35.68
CA ILE A 239 -8.13 -13.07 -36.54
C ILE A 239 -9.53 -12.47 -36.48
N ASN A 240 -9.59 -11.20 -36.07
CA ASN A 240 -10.81 -10.41 -36.17
C ASN A 240 -10.87 -9.67 -37.51
N SER A 241 -11.87 -10.01 -38.31
CA SER A 241 -12.12 -9.49 -39.65
C SER A 241 -12.96 -8.19 -39.66
N LYS A 242 -13.35 -7.64 -38.50
CA LYS A 242 -14.21 -6.43 -38.35
C LYS A 242 -13.79 -5.20 -39.16
N TYR A 243 -12.58 -5.15 -39.70
CA TYR A 243 -12.07 -4.07 -40.54
C TYR A 243 -12.43 -4.21 -42.04
N LEU A 244 -13.02 -5.33 -42.45
CA LEU A 244 -13.53 -5.55 -43.80
C LEU A 244 -15.00 -5.15 -43.88
N LYS A 245 -15.29 -3.94 -44.38
CA LYS A 245 -16.66 -3.39 -44.52
C LYS A 245 -17.60 -4.16 -45.46
N SER A 246 -17.19 -5.27 -46.07
CA SER A 246 -17.90 -5.89 -47.20
C SER A 246 -18.11 -7.41 -47.11
N ILE A 247 -17.77 -8.05 -45.99
CA ILE A 247 -17.93 -9.50 -45.82
C ILE A 247 -18.59 -9.72 -44.46
N ASP A 248 -19.59 -10.61 -44.40
CA ASP A 248 -20.28 -10.97 -43.16
C ASP A 248 -19.29 -11.28 -42.04
N TYR A 249 -19.62 -10.85 -40.82
CA TYR A 249 -18.76 -10.91 -39.64
C TYR A 249 -18.48 -12.37 -39.24
N GLU A 250 -17.48 -12.99 -39.84
CA GLU A 250 -17.02 -14.31 -39.44
C GLU A 250 -15.70 -14.20 -38.69
N SER A 251 -15.72 -14.72 -37.47
CA SER A 251 -14.53 -14.95 -36.65
C SER A 251 -13.97 -16.32 -36.98
N HIS A 252 -12.75 -16.37 -37.49
CA HIS A 252 -12.11 -17.63 -37.85
C HIS A 252 -11.04 -18.04 -36.82
N PHE A 253 -11.09 -19.31 -36.41
CA PHE A 253 -10.08 -19.94 -35.57
C PHE A 253 -9.10 -20.70 -36.46
N TYR A 254 -7.82 -20.43 -36.26
CA TYR A 254 -6.72 -20.96 -37.06
C TYR A 254 -5.77 -21.72 -36.13
N THR A 255 -5.60 -23.03 -36.37
CA THR A 255 -4.63 -23.88 -35.65
C THR A 255 -3.54 -24.35 -36.62
N LEU A 256 -2.31 -23.93 -36.35
CA LEU A 256 -1.08 -24.37 -37.00
C LEU A 256 -0.41 -25.46 -36.18
N ARG A 257 0.04 -26.52 -36.85
CA ARG A 257 0.93 -27.53 -36.27
C ARG A 257 2.19 -27.64 -37.11
N SER A 258 3.36 -27.53 -36.47
CA SER A 258 4.64 -27.77 -37.14
C SER A 258 4.78 -29.26 -37.49
N GLN A 259 5.23 -29.57 -38.70
CA GLN A 259 5.63 -30.94 -39.04
C GLN A 259 7.08 -31.12 -38.62
N SER A 260 7.31 -31.95 -37.60
CA SER A 260 8.60 -32.26 -36.96
C SER A 260 9.80 -32.11 -37.92
N GLY A 261 10.62 -31.09 -37.69
CA GLY A 261 11.89 -30.87 -38.40
C GLY A 261 11.85 -30.03 -39.68
N SER A 262 10.70 -29.50 -40.10
CA SER A 262 10.60 -28.58 -41.25
C SER A 262 10.06 -27.20 -40.82
N ASN A 263 10.46 -26.13 -41.52
CA ASN A 263 9.88 -24.78 -41.34
C ASN A 263 8.47 -24.64 -41.95
N THR A 264 7.84 -25.78 -42.28
CA THR A 264 6.54 -25.86 -42.93
C THR A 264 5.49 -26.19 -41.87
N PHE A 265 4.48 -25.33 -41.73
CA PHE A 265 3.39 -25.56 -40.80
C PHE A 265 2.15 -26.02 -41.55
N GLN A 266 1.47 -27.03 -41.01
CA GLN A 266 0.19 -27.52 -41.53
C GLN A 266 -0.95 -26.94 -40.70
N PHE A 267 -1.97 -26.46 -41.40
CA PHE A 267 -3.21 -25.93 -40.83
C PHE A 267 -4.26 -27.03 -40.71
N LEU A 268 -4.91 -27.09 -39.54
CA LEU A 268 -6.19 -27.77 -39.38
C LEU A 268 -7.28 -26.70 -39.49
N GLN A 269 -8.10 -26.79 -40.53
CA GLN A 269 -9.25 -25.90 -40.75
C GLN A 269 -10.27 -26.07 -39.60
N GLY A 270 -10.87 -24.96 -39.16
CA GLY A 270 -11.93 -24.96 -38.14
C GLY A 270 -13.10 -25.89 -38.51
N GLU A 271 -13.85 -26.32 -37.50
CA GLU A 271 -14.72 -27.52 -37.40
C GLU A 271 -15.59 -27.97 -38.60
N GLU A 272 -15.75 -27.18 -39.67
CA GLU A 272 -16.74 -27.45 -40.72
C GLU A 272 -16.23 -28.21 -41.96
N ASP A 273 -14.93 -28.30 -42.25
CA ASP A 273 -14.47 -29.10 -43.40
C ASP A 273 -13.07 -29.72 -43.21
N LYS A 274 -13.03 -31.04 -43.00
CA LYS A 274 -11.80 -31.81 -42.66
C LYS A 274 -11.00 -32.26 -43.89
N SER A 275 -11.36 -31.84 -45.09
CA SER A 275 -10.84 -32.42 -46.35
C SER A 275 -9.70 -31.62 -47.02
N THR A 276 -9.38 -30.42 -46.54
CA THR A 276 -8.37 -29.53 -47.14
C THR A 276 -7.22 -29.28 -46.17
N PHE A 277 -5.98 -29.49 -46.64
CA PHE A 277 -4.77 -29.14 -45.90
C PHE A 277 -4.25 -27.80 -46.41
N VAL A 278 -3.75 -26.99 -45.47
CA VAL A 278 -3.14 -25.71 -45.79
C VAL A 278 -1.71 -25.73 -45.28
N ASN A 279 -0.76 -25.35 -46.13
CA ASN A 279 0.64 -25.19 -45.76
C ASN A 279 0.95 -23.69 -45.62
N PHE A 280 1.59 -23.32 -44.51
CA PHE A 280 2.21 -22.01 -44.33
C PHE A 280 3.72 -22.16 -44.31
N THR A 281 4.38 -21.39 -45.16
CA THR A 281 5.85 -21.27 -45.16
C THR A 281 6.21 -19.81 -45.03
N LYS A 282 7.08 -19.47 -44.07
CA LYS A 282 7.62 -18.11 -43.97
C LYS A 282 8.53 -17.86 -45.17
N VAL A 283 8.36 -16.72 -45.82
CA VAL A 283 9.25 -16.27 -46.90
C VAL A 283 10.38 -15.51 -46.23
N ASP A 284 11.59 -16.06 -46.29
CA ASP A 284 12.81 -15.44 -45.75
C ASP A 284 13.23 -14.17 -46.51
#